data_AF-A0A941RML8-F1
#
_entry.id   AF-A0A941RML8-F1
#
_cell.length_a   1.000
_cell.length_b   1.000
_cell.length_c   1.000
_cell.angle_alpha   90.00
_cell.angle_beta   90.00
_cell.angle_gamma   90.00
#
_symmetry.space_group_name_H-M   'P 1'
#
loop_
_entity.id
_entity.type
_entity.pdbx_description
1 polymer ?
#
loop_
_entity_poly.entity_id
_entity_poly.type
_entity_poly.pdbx_seq_one_letter_code
_entity_poly.pdbx_strand_id
1 'polypeptide(L)'
;MADESEYPLRAKLLEIERGRDAAIEAHSSLRSSQPFADATQRTEKLVSDYARGLHAVSLMSTRAAVFTETRLSLRILDLLLESAIATLGLIHNGSLNPARREMRFLLEASIKAWWLDAIEPGGSVARKIAFLDDLGAARFREVI
;
A
#
# COMPACT_ATOMS: atom_id res chain seq x y z
N MET A 1 6.45 30.31 46.49
CA MET A 1 6.82 29.22 45.57
C MET A 1 5.79 28.13 45.80
N ALA A 2 4.77 28.05 44.94
CA ALA A 2 3.74 27.02 45.06
C ALA A 2 4.38 25.66 44.81
N ASP A 3 4.19 24.74 45.75
CA ASP A 3 4.76 23.41 45.77
C ASP A 3 4.21 22.60 44.57
N GLU A 4 5.06 21.86 43.86
CA GLU A 4 4.67 21.05 42.69
C GLU A 4 3.62 19.97 43.05
N SER A 5 3.40 19.73 44.35
CA SER A 5 2.34 18.88 44.91
C SER A 5 0.92 19.44 44.75
N GLU A 6 0.75 20.74 44.48
CA GLU A 6 -0.54 21.43 44.56
C GLU A 6 -1.38 21.28 43.26
N TYR A 7 -0.77 20.85 42.14
CA TYR A 7 -1.44 20.68 40.84
C TYR A 7 -0.93 19.45 40.06
N PRO A 8 -1.25 18.22 40.50
CA PRO A 8 -0.75 16.97 39.89
C PRO A 8 -1.10 16.80 38.41
N LEU A 9 -2.25 17.35 37.98
CA LEU A 9 -2.65 17.38 36.57
C LEU A 9 -1.71 18.25 35.73
N ARG A 10 -1.25 19.38 36.26
CA ARG A 10 -0.34 20.28 35.55
C ARG A 10 1.03 19.65 35.37
N ALA A 11 1.54 18.97 36.40
CA ALA A 11 2.79 18.21 36.30
C ALA A 11 2.70 17.09 35.25
N LYS A 12 1.57 16.36 35.21
CA LYS A 12 1.36 15.30 34.20
C LYS A 12 1.22 15.83 32.78
N LEU A 13 0.55 16.98 32.59
CA LEU A 13 0.46 17.63 31.28
C LEU A 13 1.83 18.07 30.77
N LEU A 14 2.65 18.68 31.63
CA LEU A 14 4.03 19.07 31.28
C LEU A 14 4.90 17.86 30.92
N GLU A 15 4.73 16.73 31.60
CA GLU A 15 5.41 15.47 31.26
C GLU A 15 5.00 14.97 29.86
N ILE A 16 3.70 15.00 29.54
CA ILE A 16 3.18 14.61 28.23
C ILE A 16 3.69 15.55 27.13
N GLU A 17 3.67 16.86 27.37
CA GLU A 17 4.16 17.87 26.43
C GLU A 17 5.64 17.66 26.12
N ARG A 18 6.49 17.50 27.16
CA ARG A 18 7.92 17.20 26.99
C ARG A 18 8.14 15.90 26.21
N GLY A 19 7.37 14.85 26.52
CA GLY A 19 7.45 13.58 25.80
C GLY A 19 7.10 13.73 24.32
N ARG A 20 6.05 14.50 24.01
CA ARG A 20 5.65 14.79 22.62
C ARG A 20 6.71 15.59 21.88
N ASP A 21 7.24 16.64 22.50
CA ASP A 21 8.23 17.52 21.86
C ASP A 21 9.54 16.77 21.61
N ALA A 22 9.98 15.91 22.54
CA ALA A 22 11.12 15.02 22.34
C ALA A 22 10.91 14.02 21.19
N ALA A 23 9.69 13.47 21.05
CA ALA A 23 9.36 12.60 19.92
C ALA A 23 9.39 13.36 18.59
N ILE A 24 8.85 14.58 18.53
CA ILE A 24 8.87 15.43 17.34
C ILE A 24 10.32 15.70 16.91
N GLU A 25 11.20 16.05 17.85
CA GLU A 25 12.61 16.32 17.57
C GLU A 25 13.35 15.07 17.07
N ALA A 26 13.10 13.91 17.68
CA ALA A 26 13.65 12.63 17.24
C ALA A 26 13.18 12.27 15.82
N HIS A 27 11.91 12.50 15.50
CA HIS A 27 11.38 12.29 14.15
C HIS A 27 11.98 13.27 13.13
N SER A 28 12.16 14.54 13.50
CA SER A 28 12.81 15.55 12.66
C SER A 28 14.26 15.16 12.34
N SER A 29 15.01 14.77 13.36
CA SER A 29 16.39 14.30 13.23
C SER A 29 16.52 13.04 12.38
N LEU A 30 15.57 12.11 12.50
CA LEU A 30 15.54 10.92 11.63
C LEU A 30 15.27 11.31 10.18
N ARG A 31 14.31 12.22 9.92
CA ARG A 31 13.93 12.63 8.56
C ARG A 31 15.05 13.40 7.84
N SER A 32 15.91 14.10 8.57
CA SER A 32 17.09 14.76 8.01
C SER A 32 18.29 13.83 7.85
N SER A 33 18.22 12.60 8.35
CA SER A 33 19.32 11.63 8.28
C SER A 33 19.47 11.02 6.88
N GLN A 34 20.72 10.75 6.49
CA GLN A 34 21.03 10.08 5.24
C GLN A 34 20.38 8.69 5.10
N PRO A 35 20.37 7.82 6.13
CA PRO A 35 19.72 6.52 6.04
C PRO A 35 18.22 6.60 5.72
N PHE A 36 17.54 7.63 6.21
CA PHE A 36 16.13 7.87 5.90
C PHE A 36 15.94 8.34 4.45
N ALA A 37 16.80 9.23 3.96
CA ALA A 37 16.77 9.67 2.57
C ALA A 37 17.03 8.50 1.61
N ASP A 38 18.03 7.66 1.89
CA ASP A 38 18.36 6.49 1.08
C ASP A 38 17.21 5.47 1.07
N ALA A 39 16.58 5.23 2.22
CA ALA A 39 15.44 4.33 2.33
C ALA A 39 14.24 4.84 1.52
N THR A 40 13.93 6.13 1.64
CA THR A 40 12.85 6.80 0.89
C THR A 40 13.10 6.70 -0.62
N GLN A 41 14.30 7.07 -1.08
CA GLN A 41 14.68 7.00 -2.49
C GLN A 41 14.60 5.56 -3.03
N ARG A 42 15.03 4.57 -2.23
CA ARG A 42 14.90 3.16 -2.61
C ARG A 42 13.43 2.77 -2.78
N THR A 43 12.55 3.19 -1.88
CA THR A 43 11.12 2.90 -1.97
C THR A 43 10.49 3.56 -3.20
N GLU A 44 10.81 4.81 -3.49
CA GLU A 44 10.37 5.51 -4.71
C GLU A 44 10.81 4.76 -5.97
N LYS A 45 12.08 4.33 -6.02
CA LYS A 45 12.61 3.56 -7.15
C LYS A 45 11.86 2.24 -7.33
N LEU A 46 11.62 1.50 -6.25
CA LEU A 46 10.90 0.23 -6.31
C LEU A 46 9.46 0.41 -6.84
N VAL A 47 8.76 1.44 -6.37
CA VAL A 47 7.39 1.74 -6.84
C VAL A 47 7.41 2.18 -8.31
N SER A 48 8.39 2.98 -8.72
CA SER A 48 8.54 3.39 -10.12
C SER A 48 8.84 2.21 -11.05
N ASP A 49 9.77 1.33 -10.66
CA ASP A 49 10.13 0.15 -11.44
C ASP A 49 8.95 -0.85 -11.51
N TYR A 50 8.20 -1.01 -10.41
CA TYR A 50 6.96 -1.78 -10.38
C TYR A 50 5.92 -1.22 -11.36
N ALA A 51 5.66 0.09 -11.30
CA ALA A 51 4.72 0.78 -12.18
C ALA A 51 5.09 0.62 -13.67
N ARG A 52 6.38 0.78 -13.99
CA ARG A 52 6.90 0.55 -15.36
C ARG A 52 6.69 -0.89 -15.82
N GLY A 53 6.92 -1.85 -14.94
CA GLY A 53 6.67 -3.27 -15.22
C GLY A 53 5.20 -3.55 -15.54
N LEU A 54 4.28 -3.07 -14.71
CA LEU A 54 2.84 -3.22 -14.94
C LEU A 54 2.40 -2.52 -16.24
N HIS A 55 2.91 -1.32 -16.51
CA HIS A 55 2.60 -0.60 -17.75
C HIS A 55 3.09 -1.36 -18.98
N ALA A 56 4.28 -1.95 -18.94
CA ALA A 56 4.79 -2.79 -20.03
C ALA A 56 3.90 -4.03 -20.26
N VAL A 57 3.44 -4.68 -19.19
CA VAL A 57 2.49 -5.80 -19.28
C VAL A 57 1.16 -5.36 -19.90
N SER A 58 0.61 -4.24 -19.43
CA SER A 58 -0.62 -3.65 -19.98
C SER A 58 -0.48 -3.38 -21.48
N LEU A 59 0.58 -2.67 -21.88
CA LEU A 59 0.85 -2.36 -23.28
C LEU A 59 0.97 -3.62 -24.15
N MET A 60 1.69 -4.63 -23.69
CA MET A 60 1.82 -5.89 -24.42
C MET A 60 0.49 -6.63 -24.55
N SER A 61 -0.37 -6.57 -23.53
CA SER A 61 -1.66 -7.25 -23.56
C SER A 61 -2.62 -6.70 -24.61
N THR A 62 -2.53 -5.41 -24.93
CA THR A 62 -3.37 -4.78 -25.97
C THR A 62 -3.18 -5.37 -27.37
N ARG A 63 -2.10 -6.12 -27.59
CA ARG A 63 -1.81 -6.79 -28.86
C ARG A 63 -2.70 -8.00 -29.13
N ALA A 64 -3.42 -8.51 -28.12
CA ALA A 64 -4.35 -9.62 -28.27
C ALA A 64 -5.59 -9.41 -27.39
N ALA A 65 -6.72 -9.12 -28.03
CA ALA A 65 -7.99 -8.81 -27.36
C ALA A 65 -8.44 -9.90 -26.36
N VAL A 66 -8.10 -11.16 -26.65
CA VAL A 66 -8.38 -12.30 -25.76
C VAL A 66 -7.86 -12.08 -24.34
N PHE A 67 -6.73 -11.37 -24.16
CA PHE A 67 -6.18 -11.12 -22.84
C PHE A 67 -7.02 -10.13 -22.05
N THR A 68 -7.49 -9.05 -22.67
CA THR A 68 -8.36 -8.06 -22.01
C THR A 68 -9.73 -8.64 -21.64
N GLU A 69 -10.23 -9.59 -22.45
CA GLU A 69 -11.51 -10.25 -22.22
C GLU A 69 -11.45 -11.31 -21.12
N THR A 70 -10.36 -12.08 -21.05
CA THR A 70 -10.27 -13.26 -20.20
C THR A 70 -9.45 -13.05 -18.94
N ARG A 71 -8.45 -12.16 -18.92
CA ARG A 71 -7.47 -12.09 -17.82
C ARG A 71 -7.90 -11.15 -16.71
N LEU A 72 -8.11 -11.72 -15.52
CA LEU A 72 -8.43 -10.98 -14.31
C LEU A 72 -7.27 -10.09 -13.87
N SER A 73 -6.03 -10.60 -13.95
CA SER A 73 -4.81 -9.87 -13.57
C SER A 73 -4.63 -8.57 -14.34
N LEU A 74 -5.07 -8.52 -15.59
CA LEU A 74 -5.01 -7.32 -16.42
C LEU A 74 -6.08 -6.29 -16.06
N ARG A 75 -7.26 -6.73 -15.62
CA ARG A 75 -8.38 -5.84 -15.25
C ARG A 75 -8.15 -5.10 -13.94
N ILE A 76 -7.33 -5.65 -13.05
CA ILE A 76 -6.99 -5.01 -11.79
C ILE A 76 -5.65 -4.27 -11.81
N LEU A 77 -5.00 -4.11 -12.98
CA LEU A 77 -3.69 -3.46 -13.04
C LEU A 77 -3.71 -2.03 -12.50
N ASP A 78 -4.76 -1.26 -12.83
CA ASP A 78 -4.89 0.11 -12.35
C ASP A 78 -5.02 0.16 -10.82
N LEU A 79 -5.80 -0.75 -10.23
CA LEU A 79 -5.90 -0.92 -8.79
C LEU A 79 -4.55 -1.25 -8.13
N LEU A 80 -3.79 -2.16 -8.74
CA LEU A 80 -2.45 -2.51 -8.24
C LEU A 80 -1.48 -1.33 -8.32
N LEU A 81 -1.57 -0.52 -9.38
CA LEU A 81 -0.77 0.69 -9.55
C LEU A 81 -1.14 1.76 -8.53
N GLU A 82 -2.43 2.03 -8.35
CA GLU A 82 -2.95 2.96 -7.34
C GLU A 82 -2.53 2.55 -5.94
N SER A 83 -2.65 1.27 -5.60
CA SER A 83 -2.23 0.71 -4.30
C SER A 83 -0.73 0.85 -4.07
N ALA A 84 0.10 0.68 -5.11
CA ALA A 84 1.55 0.90 -5.02
C ALA A 84 1.91 2.37 -4.75
N ILE A 85 1.25 3.30 -5.45
CA ILE A 85 1.45 4.75 -5.25
C ILE A 85 0.93 5.18 -3.87
N ALA A 86 -0.23 4.67 -3.45
CA ALA A 86 -0.79 4.93 -2.13
C ALA A 86 0.17 4.45 -1.02
N THR A 87 0.76 3.27 -1.19
CA THR A 87 1.78 2.74 -0.27
C THR A 87 2.95 3.70 -0.12
N LEU A 88 3.47 4.25 -1.23
CA LEU A 88 4.55 5.24 -1.21
C LEU A 88 4.17 6.47 -0.38
N GLY A 89 3.00 7.05 -0.65
CA GLY A 89 2.49 8.21 0.10
C GLY A 89 2.31 7.92 1.59
N LEU A 90 1.80 6.75 1.95
CA LEU A 90 1.65 6.32 3.35
C LEU A 90 3.00 6.17 4.06
N ILE A 91 4.02 5.64 3.36
CA ILE A 91 5.38 5.51 3.90
C ILE A 91 6.00 6.89 4.12
N HIS A 92 5.91 7.79 3.14
CA HIS A 92 6.45 9.16 3.25
C HIS A 92 5.83 9.93 4.41
N ASN A 93 4.54 9.72 4.66
CA ASN A 93 3.82 10.35 5.76
C ASN A 93 4.05 9.66 7.13
N GLY A 94 4.86 8.60 7.19
CA GLY A 94 5.12 7.85 8.43
C GLY A 94 3.95 6.95 8.88
N SER A 95 2.94 6.76 8.03
CA SER A 95 1.77 5.93 8.30
C SER A 95 2.05 4.45 8.01
N LEU A 96 3.00 3.86 8.76
CA LEU A 96 3.53 2.52 8.49
C LEU A 96 2.51 1.39 8.67
N ASN A 97 1.57 1.51 9.60
CA ASN A 97 0.52 0.50 9.81
C ASN A 97 -0.47 0.44 8.63
N PRO A 98 -1.03 1.58 8.17
CA PRO A 98 -1.72 1.64 6.89
C PRO A 98 -0.88 1.11 5.72
N ALA A 99 0.37 1.55 5.57
CA ALA A 99 1.23 1.10 4.47
C ALA A 99 1.41 -0.42 4.45
N ARG A 100 1.58 -1.07 5.62
CA ARG A 100 1.66 -2.53 5.72
C ARG A 100 0.37 -3.24 5.31
N ARG A 101 -0.79 -2.66 5.63
CA ARG A 101 -2.09 -3.21 5.20
C ARG A 101 -2.24 -3.09 3.68
N GLU A 102 -1.84 -1.96 3.12
CA GLU A 102 -1.88 -1.72 1.68
C GLU A 102 -0.96 -2.68 0.91
N MET A 103 0.28 -2.85 1.35
CA MET A 103 1.21 -3.83 0.77
C MET A 103 0.68 -5.27 0.85
N ARG A 104 0.00 -5.63 1.94
CA ARG A 104 -0.64 -6.96 2.05
C ARG A 104 -1.75 -7.13 1.03
N PHE A 105 -2.60 -6.11 0.88
CA PHE A 105 -3.64 -6.11 -0.14
C PHE A 105 -3.04 -6.25 -1.55
N LEU A 106 -2.01 -5.47 -1.89
CA LEU A 106 -1.34 -5.53 -3.18
C LEU A 106 -0.77 -6.93 -3.48
N LEU A 107 -0.11 -7.57 -2.51
CA LEU A 107 0.40 -8.94 -2.63
C LEU A 107 -0.73 -9.96 -2.80
N GLU A 108 -1.77 -9.88 -1.97
CA GLU A 108 -2.86 -10.84 -2.00
C GLU A 108 -3.68 -10.73 -3.29
N ALA A 109 -4.04 -9.52 -3.70
CA ALA A 109 -4.81 -9.26 -4.91
C ALA A 109 -4.04 -9.69 -6.16
N SER A 110 -2.74 -9.36 -6.25
CA SER A 110 -1.91 -9.80 -7.36
C SER A 110 -1.81 -11.32 -7.43
N ILE A 111 -1.41 -11.99 -6.34
CA ILE A 111 -1.27 -13.46 -6.33
C ILE A 111 -2.58 -14.14 -6.71
N LYS A 112 -3.71 -13.73 -6.12
CA LYS A 112 -5.03 -14.31 -6.43
C LYS A 112 -5.40 -14.13 -7.90
N ALA A 113 -5.23 -12.93 -8.45
CA ALA A 113 -5.58 -12.65 -9.84
C ALA A 113 -4.72 -13.45 -10.84
N TRP A 114 -3.40 -13.49 -10.61
CA TRP A 114 -2.47 -14.26 -11.44
C TRP A 114 -2.70 -15.76 -11.33
N TRP A 115 -2.98 -16.27 -10.13
CA TRP A 115 -3.29 -17.68 -9.92
C TRP A 115 -4.58 -18.10 -10.62
N LEU A 116 -5.65 -17.30 -10.52
CA LEU A 116 -6.92 -17.54 -11.23
C LEU A 116 -6.75 -17.57 -12.75
N ASP A 117 -5.91 -16.68 -13.27
CA ASP A 117 -5.57 -16.66 -14.70
C ASP A 117 -4.71 -17.86 -15.14
N ALA A 118 -3.96 -18.47 -14.23
CA ALA A 118 -3.18 -19.66 -14.51
C ALA A 118 -4.04 -20.93 -14.49
N ILE A 119 -4.96 -21.06 -13.52
CA ILE A 119 -5.79 -22.27 -13.38
C ILE A 119 -6.95 -22.32 -14.38
N GLU A 120 -7.45 -21.16 -14.83
CA GLU A 120 -8.58 -21.06 -15.76
C GLU A 120 -8.23 -20.06 -16.89
N PRO A 121 -7.29 -20.39 -17.81
CA PRO A 121 -6.77 -19.41 -18.77
C PRO A 121 -7.82 -18.85 -19.75
N GLY A 122 -8.81 -19.65 -20.11
CA GLY A 122 -9.87 -19.29 -21.06
C GLY A 122 -11.23 -18.98 -20.43
N GLY A 123 -11.37 -19.11 -19.12
CA GLY A 123 -12.64 -18.82 -18.45
C GLY A 123 -12.92 -17.32 -18.36
N SER A 124 -14.21 -16.99 -18.27
CA SER A 124 -14.64 -15.62 -18.10
C SER A 124 -14.20 -15.04 -16.75
N VAL A 125 -14.03 -13.72 -16.71
CA VAL A 125 -13.68 -12.99 -15.48
C VAL A 125 -14.67 -13.26 -14.35
N ALA A 126 -15.98 -13.28 -14.64
CA ALA A 126 -17.01 -13.57 -13.64
C ALA A 126 -16.84 -14.97 -13.01
N ARG A 127 -16.52 -15.98 -13.82
CA ARG A 127 -16.25 -17.34 -13.34
C ARG A 127 -15.01 -17.38 -12.44
N LYS A 128 -13.96 -16.64 -12.79
CA LYS A 128 -12.73 -16.54 -11.98
C LYS A 128 -13.00 -15.90 -10.63
N ILE A 129 -13.79 -14.83 -10.59
CA ILE A 129 -14.18 -14.17 -9.34
C ILE A 129 -14.98 -15.12 -8.44
N ALA A 130 -15.82 -15.99 -9.00
CA ALA A 130 -16.59 -16.97 -8.24
C ALA A 130 -15.74 -18.06 -7.55
N PHE A 131 -14.46 -18.21 -7.91
CA PHE A 131 -13.52 -19.09 -7.18
C PHE A 131 -12.97 -18.46 -5.90
N LEU A 132 -13.14 -17.14 -5.70
CA LEU A 132 -12.70 -16.46 -4.50
C LEU A 132 -13.71 -16.68 -3.36
N ASP A 133 -13.21 -16.56 -2.12
CA ASP A 133 -14.06 -16.45 -0.94
C ASP A 133 -14.96 -15.21 -1.01
N ASP A 134 -16.06 -15.19 -0.24
CA ASP A 134 -17.07 -14.11 -0.31
C ASP A 134 -16.45 -12.70 -0.20
N LEU A 135 -15.45 -12.55 0.69
CA LEU A 135 -14.74 -11.30 0.89
C LEU A 135 -13.85 -10.94 -0.32
N GLY A 136 -13.13 -11.90 -0.89
CA GLY A 136 -12.36 -11.69 -2.11
C GLY A 136 -13.27 -11.36 -3.29
N ALA A 137 -14.35 -12.11 -3.47
CA ALA A 137 -15.30 -11.90 -4.54
C ALA A 137 -15.99 -10.53 -4.46
N ALA A 138 -16.32 -10.03 -3.27
CA ALA A 138 -16.88 -8.69 -3.09
C ALA A 138 -15.90 -7.60 -3.55
N ARG A 139 -14.65 -7.65 -3.08
CA ARG A 139 -13.62 -6.65 -3.42
C ARG A 139 -13.29 -6.60 -4.91
N PHE A 140 -13.19 -7.75 -5.56
CA PHE A 140 -12.91 -7.78 -7.00
C PHE A 140 -14.10 -7.28 -7.83
N ARG A 141 -15.35 -7.47 -7.36
CA ARG A 141 -16.55 -6.95 -8.04
C ARG A 141 -16.72 -5.43 -7.94
N GLU A 142 -16.16 -4.79 -6.91
CA GLU A 142 -16.20 -3.33 -6.78
C GLU A 142 -15.32 -2.61 -7.81
N VAL A 143 -14.32 -3.32 -8.34
CA VAL A 143 -13.24 -2.73 -9.16
C VAL A 143 -13.35 -3.10 -10.64
N ILE A 144 -14.10 -4.16 -10.98
CA ILE A 144 -14.16 -4.76 -12.32
C ILE A 144 -15.48 -4.44 -13.04
#